data_AF-K2D3P8-F1
#
_entry.id   AF-K2D3P8-F1
#
_cell.length_a   1.000
_cell.length_b   1.000
_cell.length_c   1.000
_cell.angle_alpha   90.00
_cell.angle_beta   90.00
_cell.angle_gamma   90.00
#
_symmetry.space_group_name_H-M   'P 1'
#
loop_
_entity.id
_entity.type
_entity.pdbx_description
1 polymer ?
#
loop_
_entity_poly.entity_id
_entity_poly.type
_entity_poly.pdbx_seq_one_letter_code
_entity_poly.pdbx_strand_id
1 'polypeptide(L)'
;MNKLVKLLVITGLLLCAATSFAKDRAQILKSDSLGAVYINAGKIFNLYLDQARELLKPENLGELEKIEAQLREHFPGKFSFAGFFKQLTSFADSAICIPDGACWLSIDEELRPAISLSAKIRPQELFAFVQKRLGNSKFVPGKNEKDLIELDIPTPGFNLTLKVTTHGINLFAGSNKAKEDLERWKSIASDADNSNTLVAAEVDVNRIKNWLTEKAQSGKRSESFECLSRFKVLSAALQLYKDKKGSEMAKLDQSVLQAEGFISEGLYCPQAGLYSLNEDKELVCSIHGTVSKPVWSTKIPRVDASNQLKPFDSLRALISSFGAEISTKINDKNLLEQWVAIGKQQLQAIRHMAANQLGKLPEDQRQKGLKLVDSIKIVADGDWLKIKIDGLDEKAVISGITGITGAAAAIAGPHLKRAREAIRNRLSKRSLKNAEAVGSDDKNSAECDKVRQPLYHALESLLVEEDNLPESFGLDYLKEKGNLQEIPACPAGGKYELKRDGIDYEIKCSVHDQK
;
A
#
# COMPACT_ATOMS: atom_id res chain seq x y z
N MET A 1 -31.43 36.61 31.79
CA MET A 1 -30.29 36.57 30.84
C MET A 1 -29.43 35.29 30.90
N ASN A 2 -29.25 34.62 32.04
CA ASN A 2 -28.34 33.47 32.15
C ASN A 2 -28.80 32.13 31.52
N LYS A 3 -30.09 31.93 31.21
CA LYS A 3 -30.58 30.69 30.59
C LYS A 3 -30.37 30.67 29.06
N LEU A 4 -30.55 31.82 28.40
CA LEU A 4 -30.38 31.96 26.95
C LEU A 4 -28.89 31.89 26.55
N VAL A 5 -28.01 32.50 27.36
CA VAL A 5 -26.56 32.44 27.16
C VAL A 5 -26.03 31.02 27.41
N LYS A 6 -26.53 30.31 28.44
CA LYS A 6 -26.20 28.89 28.65
C LYS A 6 -26.70 28.01 27.51
N LEU A 7 -27.90 28.26 26.99
CA LEU A 7 -28.43 27.54 25.83
C LEU A 7 -27.57 27.84 24.58
N LEU A 8 -27.21 29.09 24.30
CA LEU A 8 -26.35 29.47 23.19
C LEU A 8 -24.92 28.93 23.30
N VAL A 9 -24.37 28.82 24.52
CA VAL A 9 -23.07 28.20 24.77
C VAL A 9 -23.16 26.68 24.62
N ILE A 10 -24.24 26.04 25.04
CA ILE A 10 -24.47 24.60 24.84
C ILE A 10 -24.74 24.30 23.36
N THR A 11 -25.54 25.11 22.67
CA THR A 11 -25.78 25.00 21.23
C THR A 11 -24.52 25.35 20.44
N GLY A 12 -23.72 26.32 20.88
CA GLY A 12 -22.39 26.63 20.34
C GLY A 12 -21.39 25.49 20.55
N LEU A 13 -21.36 24.88 21.74
CA LEU A 13 -20.56 23.69 22.04
C LEU A 13 -21.05 22.44 21.27
N LEU A 14 -22.35 22.30 21.04
CA LEU A 14 -22.95 21.23 20.22
C LEU A 14 -22.69 21.45 18.72
N LEU A 15 -22.70 22.70 18.25
CA LEU A 15 -22.31 23.08 16.89
C LEU A 15 -20.79 22.94 16.68
N CYS A 16 -19.97 23.20 17.69
CA CYS A 16 -18.54 22.87 17.70
C CYS A 16 -18.31 21.35 17.81
N ALA A 17 -19.17 20.59 18.51
CA ALA A 17 -19.07 19.13 18.57
C ALA A 17 -19.44 18.46 17.22
N ALA A 18 -20.27 19.09 16.39
CA ALA A 18 -20.50 18.67 15.01
C ALA A 18 -19.27 18.86 14.11
N THR A 19 -18.32 19.73 14.48
CA THR A 19 -17.04 19.89 13.75
C THR A 19 -15.98 18.83 14.09
N SER A 20 -16.23 17.98 15.10
CA SER A 20 -15.32 16.88 15.45
C SER A 20 -15.17 15.84 14.33
N PHE A 21 -16.19 15.71 13.46
CA PHE A 21 -16.17 14.82 12.30
C PHE A 21 -15.39 15.39 11.10
N ALA A 22 -15.12 16.71 11.10
CA ALA A 22 -14.46 17.44 10.03
C ALA A 22 -12.94 17.63 10.25
N LYS A 23 -12.40 17.22 11.40
CA LYS A 23 -10.94 17.32 11.64
C LYS A 23 -10.21 16.49 10.59
N ASP A 24 -9.30 17.15 9.89
CA ASP A 24 -8.36 16.58 8.91
C ASP A 24 -8.94 16.05 7.59
N ARG A 25 -10.26 16.15 7.34
CA ARG A 25 -10.88 15.81 6.04
C ARG A 25 -10.21 16.54 4.86
N ALA A 26 -9.97 17.85 5.03
CA ALA A 26 -9.33 18.70 4.02
C ALA A 26 -7.87 18.27 3.69
N GLN A 27 -7.21 17.55 4.61
CA GLN A 27 -5.85 17.04 4.39
C GLN A 27 -5.85 15.71 3.62
N ILE A 28 -6.99 15.02 3.56
CA ILE A 28 -7.16 13.70 2.93
C ILE A 28 -7.87 13.82 1.58
N LEU A 29 -8.98 14.55 1.52
CA LEU A 29 -9.85 14.68 0.34
C LEU A 29 -9.33 15.76 -0.60
N LYS A 30 -8.21 15.47 -1.26
CA LYS A 30 -7.55 16.40 -2.18
C LYS A 30 -8.01 16.19 -3.62
N SER A 31 -7.81 17.23 -4.44
CA SER A 31 -8.13 17.22 -5.88
C SER A 31 -7.36 16.16 -6.66
N ASP A 32 -6.18 15.74 -6.19
CA ASP A 32 -5.31 14.73 -6.80
C ASP A 32 -5.47 13.33 -6.18
N SER A 33 -6.42 13.16 -5.25
CA SER A 33 -6.71 11.84 -4.67
C SER A 33 -7.35 10.92 -5.72
N LEU A 34 -6.90 9.67 -5.78
CA LEU A 34 -7.44 8.62 -6.65
C LEU A 34 -8.61 7.87 -5.98
N GLY A 35 -8.58 7.82 -4.64
CA GLY A 35 -9.61 7.20 -3.83
C GLY A 35 -9.46 7.60 -2.37
N ALA A 36 -10.55 7.52 -1.63
CA ALA A 36 -10.59 7.79 -0.21
C ALA A 36 -11.45 6.77 0.52
N VAL A 37 -11.09 6.51 1.77
CA VAL A 37 -11.80 5.64 2.71
C VAL A 37 -11.98 6.40 4.02
N TYR A 38 -13.22 6.44 4.47
CA TYR A 38 -13.65 6.85 5.79
C TYR A 38 -14.00 5.60 6.62
N ILE A 39 -13.58 5.59 7.87
CA ILE A 39 -13.92 4.59 8.86
C ILE A 39 -14.29 5.33 10.15
N ASN A 40 -15.45 5.03 10.73
CA ASN A 40 -15.82 5.51 12.06
C ASN A 40 -15.09 4.69 13.14
N ALA A 41 -13.79 4.96 13.27
CA ALA A 41 -12.89 4.19 14.14
C ALA A 41 -13.33 4.21 15.60
N GLY A 42 -13.83 5.34 16.10
CA GLY A 42 -14.35 5.44 17.47
C GLY A 42 -15.56 4.53 17.72
N LYS A 43 -16.54 4.53 16.82
CA LYS A 43 -17.74 3.69 16.95
C LYS A 43 -17.40 2.20 16.86
N ILE A 44 -16.57 1.82 15.89
CA ILE A 44 -16.11 0.44 15.71
C ILE A 44 -15.28 -0.02 16.93
N PHE A 45 -14.35 0.81 17.41
CA PHE A 45 -13.53 0.51 18.57
C PHE A 45 -14.36 0.26 19.83
N ASN A 46 -15.30 1.16 20.14
CA ASN A 46 -16.16 1.01 21.32
C ASN A 46 -17.04 -0.24 21.23
N LEU A 47 -17.55 -0.57 20.04
CA LEU A 47 -18.36 -1.77 19.87
C LEU A 47 -17.55 -3.05 20.12
N TYR A 48 -16.32 -3.14 19.59
CA TYR A 48 -15.43 -4.28 19.89
C TYR A 48 -15.01 -4.31 21.36
N LEU A 49 -14.79 -3.16 21.99
CA LEU A 49 -14.45 -3.06 23.39
C LEU A 49 -15.60 -3.55 24.28
N ASP A 50 -16.83 -3.16 23.98
CA ASP A 50 -18.03 -3.61 24.69
C ASP A 50 -18.26 -5.11 24.51
N GLN A 51 -18.08 -5.64 23.29
CA GLN A 51 -18.11 -7.08 23.03
C GLN A 51 -17.03 -7.83 23.81
N ALA A 52 -15.80 -7.32 23.81
CA ALA A 52 -14.70 -7.92 24.55
C ALA A 52 -14.98 -7.95 26.06
N ARG A 53 -15.49 -6.85 26.62
CA ARG A 53 -15.88 -6.78 28.05
C ARG A 53 -17.01 -7.74 28.38
N GLU A 54 -18.00 -7.88 27.50
CA GLU A 54 -19.11 -8.81 27.68
C GLU A 54 -18.64 -10.27 27.64
N LEU A 55 -17.83 -10.64 26.64
CA LEU A 55 -17.33 -12.01 26.48
C LEU A 55 -16.32 -12.42 27.56
N LEU A 56 -15.67 -11.46 28.20
CA LEU A 56 -14.76 -11.72 29.33
C LEU A 56 -15.47 -11.89 30.68
N LYS A 57 -16.79 -11.67 30.75
CA LYS A 57 -17.55 -11.92 31.99
C LYS A 57 -17.53 -13.40 32.36
N PRO A 58 -17.52 -13.74 33.67
CA PRO A 58 -17.48 -15.14 34.12
C PRO A 58 -18.62 -16.00 33.57
N GLU A 59 -19.80 -15.42 33.39
CA GLU A 59 -21.00 -16.07 32.85
C GLU A 59 -20.87 -16.49 31.37
N ASN A 60 -19.97 -15.86 30.61
CA ASN A 60 -19.78 -16.10 29.17
C ASN A 60 -18.51 -16.93 28.85
N LEU A 61 -17.76 -17.37 29.87
CA LEU A 61 -16.52 -18.15 29.71
C LEU A 61 -16.75 -19.41 28.84
N GLY A 62 -17.83 -20.14 29.10
CA GLY A 62 -18.15 -21.35 28.34
C GLY A 62 -18.53 -21.09 26.88
N GLU A 63 -19.05 -19.91 26.54
CA GLU A 63 -19.30 -19.53 25.14
C GLU A 63 -18.00 -19.13 24.44
N LEU A 64 -17.13 -18.39 25.12
CA LEU A 64 -15.82 -18.00 24.61
C LEU A 64 -14.93 -19.23 24.33
N GLU A 65 -14.95 -20.23 25.22
CA GLU A 65 -14.26 -21.51 25.03
C GLU A 65 -14.80 -22.29 23.82
N LYS A 66 -16.12 -22.29 23.59
CA LYS A 66 -16.73 -22.90 22.40
C LYS A 66 -16.31 -22.20 21.11
N ILE A 67 -16.31 -20.87 21.10
CA ILE A 67 -15.86 -20.07 19.95
C ILE A 67 -14.37 -20.34 19.67
N GLU A 68 -13.53 -20.38 20.69
CA GLU A 68 -12.11 -20.73 20.55
C GLU A 68 -11.93 -22.15 20.00
N ALA A 69 -12.69 -23.12 20.49
CA ALA A 69 -12.62 -24.51 20.02
C ALA A 69 -13.01 -24.63 18.54
N GLN A 70 -14.13 -24.03 18.13
CA GLN A 70 -14.59 -24.04 16.74
C GLN A 70 -13.59 -23.37 15.79
N LEU A 71 -12.97 -22.27 16.21
CA LEU A 71 -11.99 -21.57 15.37
C LEU A 71 -10.65 -22.31 15.30
N ARG A 72 -10.23 -23.03 16.36
CA ARG A 72 -9.04 -23.89 16.31
C ARG A 72 -9.18 -25.04 15.32
N GLU A 73 -10.40 -25.54 15.09
CA GLU A 73 -10.67 -26.53 14.04
C GLU A 73 -10.42 -25.96 12.63
N HIS A 74 -10.63 -24.66 12.43
CA HIS A 74 -10.51 -23.99 11.12
C HIS A 74 -9.16 -23.27 10.92
N PHE A 75 -8.50 -22.89 12.01
CA PHE A 75 -7.22 -22.19 12.03
C PHE A 75 -6.28 -22.83 13.05
N PRO A 76 -5.47 -23.82 12.66
CA PRO A 76 -4.54 -24.47 13.56
C PRO A 76 -3.42 -23.49 13.97
N GLY A 77 -3.52 -22.93 15.18
CA GLY A 77 -2.54 -21.99 15.74
C GLY A 77 -2.77 -21.70 17.23
N LYS A 78 -1.76 -21.17 17.93
CA LYS A 78 -1.80 -20.81 19.37
C LYS A 78 -2.53 -19.48 19.64
N PHE A 79 -3.64 -19.21 18.95
CA PHE A 79 -4.40 -17.96 19.17
C PHE A 79 -5.42 -18.16 20.32
N SER A 80 -5.47 -17.20 21.24
CA SER A 80 -6.51 -17.14 22.28
C SER A 80 -7.27 -15.82 22.16
N PHE A 81 -8.58 -15.92 21.93
CA PHE A 81 -9.50 -14.79 21.94
C PHE A 81 -9.62 -14.20 23.34
N ALA A 82 -9.61 -15.03 24.39
CA ALA A 82 -9.57 -14.54 25.76
C ALA A 82 -8.31 -13.69 26.03
N GLY A 83 -7.14 -14.16 25.57
CA GLY A 83 -5.89 -13.41 25.66
C GLY A 83 -5.94 -12.10 24.88
N PHE A 84 -6.45 -12.14 23.65
CA PHE A 84 -6.63 -10.96 22.79
C PHE A 84 -7.57 -9.93 23.40
N PHE A 85 -8.76 -10.34 23.88
CA PHE A 85 -9.74 -9.45 24.50
C PHE A 85 -9.20 -8.81 25.78
N LYS A 86 -8.46 -9.56 26.62
CA LYS A 86 -7.80 -8.98 27.81
C LYS A 86 -6.76 -7.92 27.45
N GLN A 87 -6.00 -8.15 26.37
CA GLN A 87 -5.05 -7.14 25.88
C GLN A 87 -5.77 -5.92 25.31
N LEU A 88 -6.88 -6.10 24.59
CA LEU A 88 -7.68 -5.01 24.06
C LEU A 88 -8.28 -4.15 25.19
N THR A 89 -8.89 -4.77 26.21
CA THR A 89 -9.43 -4.04 27.37
C THR A 89 -8.33 -3.34 28.14
N SER A 90 -7.20 -4.01 28.41
CA SER A 90 -6.06 -3.40 29.09
C SER A 90 -5.49 -2.21 28.32
N PHE A 91 -5.41 -2.30 26.99
CA PHE A 91 -4.99 -1.20 26.15
C PHE A 91 -5.99 -0.03 26.21
N ALA A 92 -7.29 -0.31 26.13
CA ALA A 92 -8.32 0.72 26.26
C ALA A 92 -8.28 1.41 27.64
N ASP A 93 -8.12 0.63 28.70
CA ASP A 93 -8.06 1.14 30.08
C ASP A 93 -6.78 1.96 30.35
N SER A 94 -5.70 1.71 29.60
CA SER A 94 -4.48 2.52 29.68
C SER A 94 -4.69 3.98 29.23
N ALA A 95 -5.73 4.24 28.43
CA ALA A 95 -6.06 5.55 27.86
C ALA A 95 -4.88 6.23 27.11
N ILE A 96 -3.88 5.45 26.67
CA ILE A 96 -2.70 5.97 25.95
C ILE A 96 -3.09 6.48 24.55
N CYS A 97 -3.99 5.75 23.87
CA CYS A 97 -4.53 6.11 22.56
C CYS A 97 -5.93 5.49 22.41
N ILE A 98 -6.96 6.34 22.38
CA ILE A 98 -8.36 5.91 22.27
C ILE A 98 -8.97 6.57 21.03
N PRO A 99 -9.24 5.82 19.96
CA PRO A 99 -9.99 6.31 18.81
C PRO A 99 -11.33 6.87 19.26
N ASP A 100 -11.64 8.10 18.86
CA ASP A 100 -12.86 8.80 19.28
C ASP A 100 -13.65 9.40 18.10
N GLY A 101 -13.18 9.17 16.88
CA GLY A 101 -13.82 9.70 15.68
C GLY A 101 -13.39 8.98 14.42
N ALA A 102 -13.17 9.77 13.37
CA ALA A 102 -12.89 9.29 12.02
C ALA A 102 -11.46 8.75 11.88
N CYS A 103 -11.32 7.72 11.05
CA CYS A 103 -10.08 7.33 10.41
C CYS A 103 -10.27 7.49 8.89
N TRP A 104 -9.39 8.27 8.29
CA TRP A 104 -9.40 8.63 6.89
C TRP A 104 -8.14 8.10 6.22
N LEU A 105 -8.28 7.50 5.05
CA LEU A 105 -7.18 7.04 4.21
C LEU A 105 -7.39 7.52 2.79
N SER A 106 -6.37 8.04 2.13
CA SER A 106 -6.38 8.28 0.69
C SER A 106 -5.02 8.02 0.06
N ILE A 107 -5.04 7.88 -1.27
CA ILE A 107 -3.85 7.76 -2.10
C ILE A 107 -4.00 8.77 -3.23
N ASP A 108 -2.95 9.54 -3.50
CA ASP A 108 -2.93 10.49 -4.61
C ASP A 108 -2.32 9.92 -5.90
N GLU A 109 -2.29 10.74 -6.95
CA GLU A 109 -1.70 10.41 -8.26
C GLU A 109 -0.19 10.14 -8.24
N GLU A 110 0.52 10.53 -7.19
CA GLU A 110 1.92 10.13 -7.01
C GLU A 110 2.03 8.84 -6.18
N LEU A 111 0.91 8.17 -5.91
CA LEU A 111 0.77 6.99 -5.06
C LEU A 111 1.24 7.25 -3.62
N ARG A 112 1.14 8.50 -3.17
CA ARG A 112 1.52 8.88 -1.82
C ARG A 112 0.33 8.66 -0.88
N PRO A 113 0.52 7.97 0.26
CA PRO A 113 -0.54 7.77 1.21
C PRO A 113 -0.79 9.03 2.04
N ALA A 114 -2.05 9.24 2.38
CA ALA A 114 -2.48 10.19 3.39
C ALA A 114 -3.39 9.46 4.38
N ILE A 115 -3.06 9.53 5.68
CA ILE A 115 -3.82 8.88 6.75
C ILE A 115 -4.07 9.91 7.85
N SER A 116 -5.31 9.95 8.35
CA SER A 116 -5.65 10.71 9.53
C SER A 116 -6.52 9.86 10.45
N LEU A 117 -6.21 9.85 11.74
CA LEU A 117 -6.97 9.16 12.78
C LEU A 117 -7.28 10.14 13.90
N SER A 118 -8.56 10.40 14.13
CA SER A 118 -9.06 11.09 15.32
C SER A 118 -8.98 10.15 16.53
N ALA A 119 -8.23 10.58 17.53
CA ALA A 119 -8.10 9.85 18.79
C ALA A 119 -7.71 10.78 19.94
N LYS A 120 -8.08 10.40 21.16
CA LYS A 120 -7.49 10.98 22.38
C LYS A 120 -6.18 10.27 22.65
N ILE A 121 -5.07 11.00 22.56
CA ILE A 121 -3.73 10.42 22.66
C ILE A 121 -2.93 11.14 23.73
N ARG A 122 -2.11 10.40 24.45
CA ARG A 122 -1.01 10.92 25.25
C ARG A 122 0.29 10.72 24.46
N PRO A 123 0.77 11.72 23.68
CA PRO A 123 1.76 11.48 22.63
C PRO A 123 3.07 10.88 23.17
N GLN A 124 3.55 11.39 24.30
CA GLN A 124 4.77 10.91 24.97
C GLN A 124 4.65 9.47 25.47
N GLU A 125 3.53 9.12 26.12
CA GLU A 125 3.28 7.77 26.62
C GLU A 125 3.12 6.77 25.47
N LEU A 126 2.41 7.17 24.40
CA LEU A 126 2.27 6.35 23.20
C LEU A 126 3.62 6.09 22.55
N PHE A 127 4.45 7.14 22.42
CA PHE A 127 5.77 7.01 21.84
C PHE A 127 6.68 6.09 22.66
N ALA A 128 6.73 6.26 23.99
CA ALA A 128 7.48 5.39 24.88
C ALA A 128 6.98 3.93 24.84
N PHE A 129 5.67 3.72 24.78
CA PHE A 129 5.06 2.39 24.63
C PHE A 129 5.52 1.70 23.33
N VAL A 130 5.52 2.44 22.22
CA VAL A 130 5.97 1.94 20.91
C VAL A 130 7.48 1.66 20.92
N GLN A 131 8.30 2.57 21.45
CA GLN A 131 9.75 2.37 21.57
C GLN A 131 10.10 1.12 22.37
N LYS A 132 9.43 0.89 23.51
CA LYS A 132 9.65 -0.30 24.34
C LYS A 132 9.36 -1.61 23.60
N ARG A 133 8.38 -1.63 22.69
CA ARG A 133 8.04 -2.81 21.89
C ARG A 133 8.93 -3.02 20.67
N LEU A 134 9.46 -1.94 20.09
CA LEU A 134 10.32 -2.01 18.90
C LEU A 134 11.82 -2.11 19.24
N GLY A 135 12.19 -2.02 20.52
CA GLY A 135 13.58 -1.96 21.00
C GLY A 135 14.08 -0.52 21.04
N ASN A 136 14.90 -0.19 22.06
CA ASN A 136 15.33 1.18 22.40
C ASN A 136 16.23 1.87 21.36
N SER A 137 16.44 1.30 20.17
CA SER A 137 17.24 1.90 19.11
C SER A 137 16.44 1.92 17.82
N LYS A 138 16.21 3.13 17.26
CA LYS A 138 16.09 3.47 15.82
C LYS A 138 15.10 4.58 15.45
N PHE A 139 14.29 5.11 16.38
CA PHE A 139 13.37 6.22 16.07
C PHE A 139 13.70 7.47 16.89
N VAL A 140 14.36 8.44 16.25
CA VAL A 140 14.56 9.77 16.80
C VAL A 140 13.52 10.70 16.15
N PRO A 141 12.57 11.23 16.92
CA PRO A 141 11.58 12.16 16.39
C PRO A 141 12.24 13.49 16.02
N GLY A 142 11.80 14.09 14.91
CA GLY A 142 12.19 15.44 14.51
C GLY A 142 11.66 16.50 15.48
N LYS A 143 10.49 16.26 16.08
CA LYS A 143 9.99 17.03 17.24
C LYS A 143 9.48 16.11 18.33
N ASN A 144 9.86 16.41 19.56
CA ASN A 144 9.49 15.66 20.75
C ASN A 144 8.98 16.61 21.83
N GLU A 145 7.73 17.04 21.70
CA GLU A 145 7.08 17.99 22.57
C GLU A 145 5.95 17.31 23.35
N LYS A 146 5.53 17.89 24.47
CA LYS A 146 4.50 17.32 25.36
C LYS A 146 3.24 16.89 24.59
N ASP A 147 2.81 17.71 23.64
CA ASP A 147 1.56 17.54 22.89
C ASP A 147 1.77 17.14 21.41
N LEU A 148 3.04 16.92 21.00
CA LEU A 148 3.40 16.60 19.62
C LEU A 148 4.63 15.70 19.54
N ILE A 149 4.49 14.56 18.86
CA ILE A 149 5.61 13.77 18.33
C ILE A 149 5.57 13.87 16.81
N GLU A 150 6.66 14.32 16.19
CA GLU A 150 6.79 14.40 14.74
C GLU A 150 7.96 13.51 14.28
N LEU A 151 7.68 12.60 13.35
CA LEU A 151 8.63 11.64 12.78
C LEU A 151 8.68 11.79 11.27
N ASP A 152 9.87 12.01 10.72
CA ASP A 152 10.09 11.99 9.27
C ASP A 152 10.51 10.60 8.82
N ILE A 153 9.68 10.01 7.96
CA ILE A 153 9.85 8.69 7.39
C ILE A 153 10.27 8.88 5.92
N PRO A 154 11.56 8.73 5.59
CA PRO A 154 12.01 8.85 4.21
C PRO A 154 11.53 7.65 3.39
N THR A 155 10.96 7.92 2.22
CA THR A 155 10.54 6.88 1.25
C THR A 155 11.25 7.13 -0.09
N PRO A 156 11.34 6.13 -1.00
CA PRO A 156 11.83 6.40 -2.34
C PRO A 156 10.93 7.41 -3.06
N GLY A 157 11.44 8.61 -3.32
CA GLY A 157 10.74 9.63 -4.12
C GLY A 157 9.96 10.67 -3.32
N PHE A 158 9.69 10.46 -2.03
CA PHE A 158 9.03 11.44 -1.16
C PHE A 158 9.36 11.22 0.33
N ASN A 159 9.06 12.21 1.16
CA ASN A 159 9.13 12.08 2.61
C ASN A 159 7.71 12.04 3.18
N LEU A 160 7.46 11.07 4.06
CA LEU A 160 6.26 11.02 4.88
C LEU A 160 6.55 11.68 6.22
N THR A 161 5.63 12.49 6.69
CA THR A 161 5.67 13.07 8.03
C THR A 161 4.54 12.46 8.85
N LEU A 162 4.91 11.77 9.92
CA LEU A 162 4.00 11.21 10.92
C LEU A 162 3.91 12.18 12.11
N LYS A 163 2.74 12.74 12.37
CA LYS A 163 2.44 13.61 13.50
C LYS A 163 1.49 12.91 14.45
N VAL A 164 1.90 12.77 15.70
CA VAL A 164 1.06 12.29 16.79
C VAL A 164 0.79 13.47 17.70
N THR A 165 -0.47 13.87 17.81
CA THR A 165 -0.94 14.97 18.65
C THR A 165 -1.88 14.44 19.71
N THR A 166 -2.28 15.28 20.67
CA THR A 166 -3.32 14.93 21.66
C THR A 166 -4.69 14.62 21.04
N HIS A 167 -4.91 15.01 19.77
CA HIS A 167 -6.17 14.86 19.05
C HIS A 167 -6.15 13.80 17.95
N GLY A 168 -5.01 13.18 17.67
CA GLY A 168 -4.95 12.19 16.61
C GLY A 168 -3.57 11.89 16.05
N ILE A 169 -3.56 10.96 15.10
CA ILE A 169 -2.38 10.53 14.34
C ILE A 169 -2.58 10.92 12.88
N ASN A 170 -1.57 11.55 12.29
CA ASN A 170 -1.60 12.09 10.95
C ASN A 170 -0.35 11.64 10.21
N LEU A 171 -0.50 11.04 9.03
CA LEU A 171 0.61 10.61 8.16
C LEU A 171 0.39 11.20 6.78
N PHE A 172 1.30 12.06 6.32
CA PHE A 172 1.15 12.73 5.04
C PHE A 172 2.48 12.81 4.31
N ALA A 173 2.46 12.64 2.98
CA ALA A 173 3.56 13.07 2.15
C ALA A 173 3.47 14.60 1.95
N GLY A 174 4.56 15.32 2.23
CA GLY A 174 4.61 16.79 2.39
C GLY A 174 4.31 17.67 1.16
N SER A 175 3.35 17.30 0.32
CA SER A 175 2.89 18.10 -0.82
C SER A 175 1.60 18.85 -0.47
N ASN A 176 1.75 20.16 -0.19
CA ASN A 176 0.66 21.13 -0.05
C ASN A 176 0.16 21.68 -1.41
N LYS A 177 0.53 21.05 -2.54
CA LYS A 177 0.20 21.59 -3.87
C LYS A 177 -1.25 21.35 -4.27
N ALA A 178 -1.82 20.22 -3.86
CA ALA A 178 -3.20 19.88 -4.19
C ALA A 178 -4.17 20.59 -3.25
N LYS A 179 -5.24 21.14 -3.85
CA LYS A 179 -6.29 21.84 -3.13
C LYS A 179 -7.36 20.85 -2.68
N GLU A 180 -8.10 21.23 -1.66
CA GLU A 180 -9.33 20.54 -1.28
C GLU A 180 -10.34 20.59 -2.43
N ASP A 181 -11.00 19.47 -2.72
CA ASP A 181 -12.01 19.36 -3.78
C ASP A 181 -13.28 18.72 -3.22
N LEU A 182 -13.99 19.49 -2.39
CA LEU A 182 -15.19 19.03 -1.69
C LEU A 182 -16.35 18.69 -2.62
N GLU A 183 -16.44 19.32 -3.80
CA GLU A 183 -17.52 19.01 -4.74
C GLU A 183 -17.33 17.63 -5.38
N ARG A 184 -16.09 17.27 -5.74
CA ARG A 184 -15.77 15.93 -6.23
C ARG A 184 -16.05 14.87 -5.17
N TRP A 185 -15.63 15.12 -3.93
CA TRP A 185 -15.77 14.18 -2.82
C TRP A 185 -17.06 14.37 -2.01
N LYS A 186 -18.04 15.10 -2.55
CA LYS A 186 -19.27 15.45 -1.83
C LYS A 186 -20.04 14.24 -1.32
N SER A 187 -20.06 13.16 -2.10
CA SER A 187 -20.76 11.92 -1.72
C SER A 187 -20.12 11.29 -0.50
N ILE A 188 -18.84 10.90 -0.56
CA ILE A 188 -18.16 10.30 0.58
C ILE A 188 -18.08 11.24 1.79
N ALA A 189 -17.97 12.54 1.57
CA ALA A 189 -18.00 13.54 2.64
C ALA A 189 -19.36 13.54 3.36
N SER A 190 -20.46 13.53 2.61
CA SER A 190 -21.83 13.44 3.14
C SER A 190 -22.09 12.11 3.83
N ASP A 191 -21.59 10.99 3.28
CA ASP A 191 -21.71 9.67 3.90
C ASP A 191 -20.95 9.62 5.23
N ALA A 192 -19.76 10.21 5.29
CA ALA A 192 -18.96 10.30 6.51
C ALA A 192 -19.57 11.19 7.60
N ASP A 193 -20.38 12.19 7.22
CA ASP A 193 -21.10 13.06 8.17
C ASP A 193 -22.36 12.38 8.76
N ASN A 194 -22.78 11.25 8.21
CA ASN A 194 -23.92 10.49 8.72
C ASN A 194 -23.50 9.64 9.94
N SER A 195 -24.19 9.84 11.07
CA SER A 195 -23.92 9.15 12.35
C SER A 195 -24.07 7.61 12.30
N ASN A 196 -24.78 7.11 11.29
CA ASN A 196 -25.00 5.68 11.09
C ASN A 196 -23.93 5.05 10.20
N THR A 197 -23.08 5.85 9.55
CA THR A 197 -21.99 5.33 8.72
C THR A 197 -20.88 4.77 9.59
N LEU A 198 -20.49 3.54 9.27
CA LEU A 198 -19.35 2.83 9.87
C LEU A 198 -18.14 2.89 8.94
N VAL A 199 -18.35 2.70 7.64
CA VAL A 199 -17.30 2.78 6.62
C VAL A 199 -17.91 3.41 5.37
N ALA A 200 -17.19 4.33 4.74
CA ALA A 200 -17.50 4.79 3.40
C ALA A 200 -16.22 4.80 2.57
N ALA A 201 -16.28 4.37 1.32
CA ALA A 201 -15.14 4.36 0.42
C ALA A 201 -15.57 4.78 -0.98
N GLU A 202 -14.71 5.51 -1.65
CA GLU A 202 -14.92 5.97 -3.02
C GLU A 202 -13.60 5.91 -3.78
N VAL A 203 -13.61 5.28 -4.94
CA VAL A 203 -12.51 5.23 -5.89
C VAL A 203 -12.96 5.88 -7.19
N ASP A 204 -12.21 6.87 -7.64
CA ASP A 204 -12.45 7.55 -8.90
C ASP A 204 -11.69 6.83 -10.01
N VAL A 205 -12.33 5.81 -10.56
CA VAL A 205 -11.75 4.98 -11.64
C VAL A 205 -11.48 5.83 -12.88
N ASN A 206 -12.29 6.84 -13.16
CA ASN A 206 -12.05 7.76 -14.27
C ASN A 206 -10.76 8.59 -14.09
N ARG A 207 -10.48 9.06 -12.87
CA ARG A 207 -9.19 9.71 -12.59
C ARG A 207 -8.03 8.74 -12.74
N ILE A 208 -8.17 7.50 -12.26
CA ILE A 208 -7.15 6.45 -12.44
C ILE A 208 -6.90 6.17 -13.93
N LYS A 209 -7.96 6.07 -14.75
CA LYS A 209 -7.85 5.91 -16.21
C LYS A 209 -7.03 7.02 -16.85
N ASN A 210 -7.35 8.27 -16.50
CA ASN A 210 -6.66 9.45 -17.02
C ASN A 210 -5.19 9.47 -16.57
N TRP A 211 -4.96 9.22 -15.28
CA TRP A 211 -3.62 9.11 -14.71
C TRP A 211 -2.79 8.01 -15.37
N LEU A 212 -3.32 6.80 -15.56
CA LEU A 212 -2.65 5.70 -16.25
C LEU A 212 -2.30 6.07 -17.69
N THR A 213 -3.22 6.75 -18.37
CA THR A 213 -3.02 7.22 -19.74
C THR A 213 -1.91 8.28 -19.80
N GLU A 214 -1.89 9.23 -18.87
CA GLU A 214 -0.85 10.25 -18.75
C GLU A 214 0.50 9.64 -18.39
N LYS A 215 0.55 8.69 -17.44
CA LYS A 215 1.77 7.98 -17.06
C LYS A 215 2.32 7.16 -18.21
N ALA A 216 1.48 6.39 -18.90
CA ALA A 216 1.88 5.64 -20.10
C ALA A 216 2.42 6.56 -21.21
N GLN A 217 1.86 7.77 -21.36
CA GLN A 217 2.37 8.78 -22.29
C GLN A 217 3.70 9.40 -21.82
N SER A 218 3.87 9.64 -20.51
CA SER A 218 5.10 10.19 -19.93
C SER A 218 6.29 9.24 -20.02
N GLY A 219 6.08 7.92 -19.81
CA GLY A 219 7.11 6.90 -20.00
C GLY A 219 7.62 6.87 -21.44
N LYS A 220 6.70 6.87 -22.41
CA LYS A 220 7.06 6.95 -23.83
C LYS A 220 7.76 8.27 -24.19
N ARG A 221 7.40 9.40 -23.58
CA ARG A 221 8.14 10.66 -23.74
C ARG A 221 9.55 10.57 -23.19
N SER A 222 9.74 9.96 -22.02
CA SER A 222 11.07 9.72 -21.42
C SER A 222 11.93 8.84 -22.32
N GLU A 223 11.37 7.74 -22.83
CA GLU A 223 12.03 6.85 -23.79
C GLU A 223 12.37 7.56 -25.11
N SER A 224 11.51 8.46 -25.60
CA SER A 224 11.79 9.30 -26.76
C SER A 224 12.91 10.32 -26.48
N PHE A 225 12.97 10.92 -25.29
CA PHE A 225 14.08 11.80 -24.89
C PHE A 225 15.39 11.04 -24.74
N GLU A 226 15.35 9.82 -24.20
CA GLU A 226 16.51 8.95 -24.10
C GLU A 226 16.98 8.49 -25.49
N CYS A 227 16.05 8.17 -26.40
CA CYS A 227 16.37 7.93 -27.81
C CYS A 227 17.07 9.13 -28.43
N LEU A 228 16.58 10.36 -28.21
CA LEU A 228 17.23 11.59 -28.68
C LEU A 228 18.63 11.79 -28.06
N SER A 229 18.81 11.47 -26.77
CA SER A 229 20.13 11.51 -26.13
C SER A 229 21.12 10.55 -26.79
N ARG A 230 20.70 9.29 -27.03
CA ARG A 230 21.50 8.28 -27.74
C ARG A 230 21.77 8.70 -29.19
N PHE A 231 20.82 9.38 -29.83
CA PHE A 231 20.98 9.99 -31.15
C PHE A 231 22.14 10.98 -31.19
N LYS A 232 22.22 11.89 -30.21
CA LYS A 232 23.29 12.89 -30.12
C LYS A 232 24.66 12.23 -29.97
N VAL A 233 24.75 11.16 -29.17
CA VAL A 233 25.99 10.39 -29.00
C VAL A 233 26.42 9.73 -30.30
N LEU A 234 25.50 9.05 -31.01
CA LEU A 234 25.81 8.43 -32.29
C LEU A 234 26.16 9.45 -33.38
N SER A 235 25.47 10.58 -33.44
CA SER A 235 25.81 11.67 -34.37
C SER A 235 27.20 12.24 -34.09
N ALA A 236 27.57 12.44 -32.82
CA ALA A 236 28.91 12.87 -32.44
C ALA A 236 29.98 11.83 -32.82
N ALA A 237 29.70 10.54 -32.60
CA ALA A 237 30.61 9.46 -32.98
C ALA A 237 30.82 9.37 -34.49
N LEU A 238 29.77 9.56 -35.30
CA LEU A 238 29.85 9.61 -36.76
C LEU A 238 30.67 10.82 -37.25
N GLN A 239 30.53 11.98 -36.59
CA GLN A 239 31.32 13.16 -36.90
C GLN A 239 32.80 12.94 -36.57
N LEU A 240 33.11 12.39 -35.39
CA LEU A 240 34.48 12.04 -34.99
C LEU A 240 35.12 11.01 -35.94
N TYR A 241 34.33 10.03 -36.40
CA TYR A 241 34.76 9.08 -37.42
C TYR A 241 35.12 9.80 -38.72
N LYS A 242 34.25 10.68 -39.22
CA LYS A 242 34.48 11.46 -40.44
C LYS A 242 35.75 12.30 -40.34
N ASP A 243 35.94 12.99 -39.22
CA ASP A 243 37.09 13.86 -38.99
C ASP A 243 38.40 13.05 -38.93
N LYS A 244 38.38 11.85 -38.33
CA LYS A 244 39.57 11.00 -38.20
C LYS A 244 39.91 10.21 -39.46
N LYS A 245 38.90 9.76 -40.22
CA LYS A 245 39.07 8.89 -41.40
C LYS A 245 39.02 9.65 -42.72
N GLY A 246 38.69 10.94 -42.71
CA GLY A 246 38.54 11.78 -43.89
C GLY A 246 37.40 11.34 -44.82
N SER A 247 36.52 10.44 -44.36
CA SER A 247 35.41 9.90 -45.15
C SER A 247 34.20 9.60 -44.27
N GLU A 248 33.01 9.80 -44.82
CA GLU A 248 31.76 9.50 -44.13
C GLU A 248 31.46 8.01 -44.17
N MET A 249 30.92 7.50 -43.06
CA MET A 249 30.45 6.14 -42.96
C MET A 249 29.22 5.93 -43.89
N ALA A 250 29.28 4.93 -44.78
CA ALA A 250 28.22 4.68 -45.77
C ALA A 250 26.97 4.00 -45.17
N LYS A 251 27.15 3.18 -44.13
CA LYS A 251 26.08 2.53 -43.36
C LYS A 251 26.48 2.53 -41.90
N LEU A 252 25.54 2.79 -41.00
CA LEU A 252 25.81 2.78 -39.56
C LEU A 252 26.33 1.40 -39.14
N ASP A 253 27.59 1.32 -38.75
CA ASP A 253 28.22 0.14 -38.16
C ASP A 253 28.74 0.50 -36.76
N GLN A 254 27.92 0.18 -35.75
CA GLN A 254 28.26 0.48 -34.36
C GLN A 254 29.42 -0.37 -33.84
N SER A 255 29.67 -1.55 -34.42
CA SER A 255 30.81 -2.39 -34.04
C SER A 255 32.12 -1.70 -34.41
N VAL A 256 32.17 -1.04 -35.57
CA VAL A 256 33.31 -0.22 -35.98
C VAL A 256 33.46 1.00 -35.07
N LEU A 257 32.36 1.70 -34.76
CA LEU A 257 32.41 2.86 -33.86
C LEU A 257 32.90 2.47 -32.45
N GLN A 258 32.52 1.28 -31.96
CA GLN A 258 32.95 0.76 -30.67
C GLN A 258 34.41 0.30 -30.69
N ALA A 259 34.81 -0.46 -31.71
CA ALA A 259 36.19 -0.95 -31.85
C ALA A 259 37.21 0.20 -31.98
N GLU A 260 36.81 1.31 -32.60
CA GLU A 260 37.64 2.51 -32.73
C GLU A 260 37.52 3.49 -31.55
N GLY A 261 36.71 3.16 -30.54
CA GLY A 261 36.59 3.91 -29.29
C GLY A 261 35.76 5.19 -29.37
N PHE A 262 34.94 5.36 -30.41
CA PHE A 262 34.05 6.53 -30.55
C PHE A 262 32.78 6.41 -29.69
N ILE A 263 32.40 5.18 -29.34
CA ILE A 263 31.34 4.86 -28.37
C ILE A 263 31.84 3.75 -27.44
N SER A 264 31.36 3.72 -26.19
CA SER A 264 31.75 2.70 -25.20
C SER A 264 31.00 1.37 -25.39
N GLU A 265 29.77 1.43 -25.88
CA GLU A 265 28.89 0.28 -26.05
C GLU A 265 27.90 0.50 -27.21
N GLY A 266 27.30 -0.59 -27.68
CA GLY A 266 26.22 -0.52 -28.66
C GLY A 266 25.01 0.24 -28.12
N LEU A 267 24.53 1.22 -28.89
CA LEU A 267 23.41 2.07 -28.55
C LEU A 267 22.15 1.58 -29.28
N TYR A 268 21.09 1.36 -28.50
CA TYR A 268 19.80 0.89 -28.99
C TYR A 268 18.70 1.93 -28.73
N CYS A 269 17.59 1.89 -29.45
CA CYS A 269 16.43 2.69 -29.05
C CYS A 269 15.73 2.00 -27.87
N PRO A 270 15.37 2.72 -26.79
CA PRO A 270 14.61 2.15 -25.67
C PRO A 270 13.26 1.53 -26.08
N GLN A 271 12.71 1.95 -27.22
CA GLN A 271 11.47 1.41 -27.80
C GLN A 271 11.70 0.31 -28.84
N ALA A 272 12.87 -0.33 -28.84
CA ALA A 272 13.26 -1.36 -29.80
C ALA A 272 13.33 -0.89 -31.27
N GLY A 273 13.42 0.43 -31.50
CA GLY A 273 13.73 0.99 -32.80
C GLY A 273 15.18 0.73 -33.23
N LEU A 274 15.38 0.63 -34.54
CA LEU A 274 16.70 0.43 -35.14
C LEU A 274 17.29 1.78 -35.56
N TYR A 275 18.58 1.97 -35.34
CA TYR A 275 19.32 3.11 -35.87
C TYR A 275 19.95 2.76 -37.22
N SER A 276 19.86 3.66 -38.19
CA SER A 276 20.45 3.53 -39.52
C SER A 276 20.84 4.89 -40.09
N LEU A 277 21.51 4.91 -41.24
CA LEU A 277 21.71 6.13 -42.04
C LEU A 277 20.69 6.12 -43.19
N ASN A 278 20.08 7.28 -43.49
CA ASN A 278 19.27 7.45 -44.70
C ASN A 278 20.14 7.79 -45.92
N GLU A 279 19.49 8.07 -47.06
CA GLU A 279 20.15 8.43 -48.32
C GLU A 279 20.99 9.71 -48.20
N ASP A 280 20.57 10.65 -47.35
CA ASP A 280 21.30 11.88 -47.03
C ASP A 280 22.43 11.67 -46.01
N LYS A 281 22.68 10.41 -45.62
CA LYS A 281 23.60 9.99 -44.55
C LYS A 281 23.30 10.62 -43.18
N GLU A 282 22.06 11.07 -42.98
CA GLU A 282 21.56 11.47 -41.68
C GLU A 282 21.24 10.23 -40.86
N LEU A 283 21.58 10.26 -39.58
CA LEU A 283 21.16 9.25 -38.63
C LEU A 283 19.63 9.24 -38.52
N VAL A 284 19.03 8.04 -38.51
CA VAL A 284 17.58 7.80 -38.46
C VAL A 284 17.29 6.72 -37.42
N CYS A 285 16.22 6.89 -36.65
CA CYS A 285 15.59 5.83 -35.87
C CYS A 285 14.31 5.38 -36.56
N SER A 286 14.10 4.07 -36.72
CA SER A 286 12.90 3.51 -37.36
C SER A 286 11.57 3.88 -36.68
N ILE A 287 11.60 4.32 -35.41
CA ILE A 287 10.43 4.73 -34.63
C ILE A 287 10.31 6.26 -34.53
N HIS A 288 11.45 6.95 -34.40
CA HIS A 288 11.47 8.37 -34.02
C HIS A 288 11.88 9.32 -35.15
N GLY A 289 12.24 8.78 -36.33
CA GLY A 289 12.67 9.58 -37.48
C GLY A 289 14.09 10.12 -37.33
N THR A 290 14.34 11.31 -37.87
CA THR A 290 15.66 11.97 -37.88
C THR A 290 15.65 13.21 -36.99
N VAL A 291 16.80 13.87 -36.79
CA VAL A 291 16.85 15.15 -36.06
C VAL A 291 16.22 16.27 -36.88
N SER A 292 16.43 16.25 -38.21
CA SER A 292 15.87 17.24 -39.14
C SER A 292 14.37 17.06 -39.38
N LYS A 293 13.89 15.82 -39.32
CA LYS A 293 12.47 15.43 -39.48
C LYS A 293 12.06 14.53 -38.32
N PRO A 294 11.94 15.09 -37.10
CA PRO A 294 11.59 14.30 -35.95
C PRO A 294 10.13 13.87 -36.04
N VAL A 295 9.89 12.57 -35.84
CA VAL A 295 8.54 12.02 -35.63
C VAL A 295 8.12 12.21 -34.15
N TRP A 296 8.91 12.95 -33.36
CA TRP A 296 8.72 13.20 -31.91
C TRP A 296 7.43 13.92 -31.51
N SER A 297 6.46 14.12 -32.40
CA SER A 297 5.19 14.69 -31.98
C SER A 297 3.97 14.11 -32.71
N THR A 298 2.95 13.85 -31.89
CA THR A 298 1.51 13.69 -32.15
C THR A 298 0.93 12.29 -32.38
N LYS A 299 1.70 11.26 -32.77
CA LYS A 299 1.15 9.92 -33.03
C LYS A 299 1.90 8.76 -32.37
N ILE A 300 2.43 8.97 -31.16
CA ILE A 300 2.67 7.81 -30.30
C ILE A 300 1.30 7.15 -30.09
N PRO A 301 1.08 5.87 -30.49
CA PRO A 301 -0.19 5.22 -30.25
C PRO A 301 -0.49 5.38 -28.76
N ARG A 302 -1.58 6.07 -28.44
CA ARG A 302 -2.06 6.18 -27.06
C ARG A 302 -2.18 4.75 -26.58
N VAL A 303 -1.36 4.38 -25.60
CA VAL A 303 -1.60 3.12 -24.89
C VAL A 303 -2.90 3.38 -24.18
N ASP A 304 -3.97 2.76 -24.68
CA ASP A 304 -5.25 2.81 -24.03
C ASP A 304 -5.21 1.84 -22.83
N ALA A 305 -4.33 2.13 -21.87
CA ALA A 305 -4.28 1.43 -20.59
C ALA A 305 -5.63 1.58 -19.86
N SER A 306 -6.39 2.64 -20.19
CA SER A 306 -7.73 2.89 -19.67
C SER A 306 -8.80 1.91 -20.16
N ASN A 307 -8.60 1.23 -21.31
CA ASN A 307 -9.53 0.21 -21.79
C ASN A 307 -9.67 -0.99 -20.86
N GLN A 308 -8.63 -1.30 -20.06
CA GLN A 308 -8.71 -2.38 -19.06
C GLN A 308 -9.70 -2.08 -17.93
N LEU A 309 -10.01 -0.80 -17.72
CA LEU A 309 -10.93 -0.35 -16.68
C LEU A 309 -12.31 0.01 -17.24
N LYS A 310 -12.53 -0.13 -18.57
CA LYS A 310 -13.88 0.00 -19.12
C LYS A 310 -14.73 -1.20 -18.69
N PRO A 311 -16.03 -1.00 -18.38
CA PRO A 311 -16.78 0.26 -18.46
C PRO A 311 -16.95 1.00 -17.11
N PHE A 312 -16.07 0.78 -16.14
CA PHE A 312 -16.25 1.28 -14.77
C PHE A 312 -15.76 2.71 -14.60
N ASP A 313 -16.60 3.58 -14.08
CA ASP A 313 -16.28 5.01 -13.90
C ASP A 313 -16.00 5.39 -12.44
N SER A 314 -16.63 4.67 -11.51
CA SER A 314 -16.44 4.87 -10.06
C SER A 314 -16.80 3.59 -9.32
N LEU A 315 -16.11 3.34 -8.21
CA LEU A 315 -16.47 2.30 -7.25
C LEU A 315 -16.73 2.96 -5.91
N ARG A 316 -17.81 2.58 -5.24
CA ARG A 316 -18.18 3.05 -3.92
C ARG A 316 -18.57 1.89 -3.02
N ALA A 317 -18.26 2.03 -1.74
CA ALA A 317 -18.77 1.17 -0.69
C ALA A 317 -19.29 2.02 0.45
N LEU A 318 -20.50 1.75 0.92
CA LEU A 318 -21.11 2.39 2.06
C LEU A 318 -21.56 1.31 3.02
N ILE A 319 -21.06 1.34 4.24
CA ILE A 319 -21.47 0.42 5.28
C ILE A 319 -21.96 1.24 6.47
N SER A 320 -23.19 0.94 6.88
CA SER A 320 -23.90 1.63 7.95
C SER A 320 -24.33 0.66 9.03
N SER A 321 -24.82 1.16 10.16
CA SER A 321 -25.35 0.34 11.26
C SER A 321 -26.54 -0.57 10.88
N PHE A 322 -27.14 -0.39 9.69
CA PHE A 322 -28.35 -1.11 9.26
C PHE A 322 -28.18 -1.90 7.97
N GLY A 323 -27.01 -1.83 7.34
CA GLY A 323 -26.80 -2.44 6.05
C GLY A 323 -25.50 -2.04 5.37
N ALA A 324 -25.21 -2.70 4.25
CA ALA A 324 -24.04 -2.46 3.42
C ALA A 324 -24.46 -2.29 1.96
N GLU A 325 -23.81 -1.40 1.24
CA GLU A 325 -23.99 -1.17 -0.19
C GLU A 325 -22.62 -1.10 -0.86
N ILE A 326 -22.41 -1.92 -1.89
CA ILE A 326 -21.31 -1.77 -2.83
C ILE A 326 -21.93 -1.32 -4.15
N SER A 327 -21.42 -0.24 -4.71
CA SER A 327 -21.93 0.29 -5.96
C SER A 327 -20.80 0.61 -6.94
N THR A 328 -21.04 0.32 -8.21
CA THR A 328 -20.11 0.65 -9.28
C THR A 328 -20.86 1.36 -10.39
N LYS A 329 -20.27 2.44 -10.90
CA LYS A 329 -20.83 3.21 -12.01
C LYS A 329 -20.38 2.59 -13.33
N ILE A 330 -21.34 2.17 -14.15
CA ILE A 330 -21.12 1.51 -15.44
C ILE A 330 -21.71 2.41 -16.53
N ASN A 331 -20.87 2.87 -17.46
CA ASN A 331 -21.28 3.77 -18.54
C ASN A 331 -21.91 3.05 -19.77
N ASP A 332 -21.97 1.71 -19.74
CA ASP A 332 -22.63 0.88 -20.74
C ASP A 332 -23.95 0.34 -20.17
N LYS A 333 -25.09 0.87 -20.66
CA LYS A 333 -26.43 0.47 -20.21
C LYS A 333 -26.74 -1.00 -20.49
N ASN A 334 -26.32 -1.52 -21.65
CA ASN A 334 -26.58 -2.92 -22.00
C ASN A 334 -25.79 -3.84 -21.06
N LEU A 335 -24.53 -3.50 -20.78
CA LEU A 335 -23.72 -4.27 -19.83
C LEU A 335 -24.29 -4.19 -18.41
N LEU A 336 -24.72 -3.00 -17.97
CA LEU A 336 -25.36 -2.81 -16.67
C LEU A 336 -26.57 -3.73 -16.48
N GLU A 337 -27.48 -3.75 -17.45
CA GLU A 337 -28.68 -4.62 -17.41
C GLU A 337 -28.30 -6.11 -17.39
N GLN A 338 -27.35 -6.53 -18.22
CA GLN A 338 -26.84 -7.90 -18.24
C GLN A 338 -26.24 -8.30 -16.89
N TRP A 339 -25.43 -7.44 -16.28
CA TRP A 339 -24.76 -7.73 -15.01
C TRP A 339 -25.74 -7.79 -13.85
N VAL A 340 -26.79 -6.95 -13.84
CA VAL A 340 -27.89 -7.08 -12.88
C VAL A 340 -28.59 -8.43 -13.04
N ALA A 341 -28.89 -8.85 -14.27
CA ALA A 341 -29.57 -10.12 -14.53
C ALA A 341 -28.71 -11.32 -14.09
N ILE A 342 -27.44 -11.33 -14.46
CA ILE A 342 -26.46 -12.36 -14.06
C ILE A 342 -26.33 -12.39 -12.54
N GLY A 343 -26.17 -11.23 -11.90
CA GLY A 343 -26.07 -11.13 -10.45
C GLY A 343 -27.29 -11.70 -9.74
N LYS A 344 -28.50 -11.36 -10.18
CA LYS A 344 -29.75 -11.92 -9.63
C LYS A 344 -29.82 -13.43 -9.80
N GLN A 345 -29.42 -13.95 -10.95
CA GLN A 345 -29.38 -15.39 -11.21
C GLN A 345 -28.36 -16.11 -10.31
N GLN A 346 -27.17 -15.53 -10.13
CA GLN A 346 -26.16 -16.07 -9.21
C GLN A 346 -26.64 -16.04 -7.75
N LEU A 347 -27.32 -14.97 -7.33
CA LEU A 347 -27.88 -14.90 -5.99
C LEU A 347 -28.96 -15.97 -5.76
N GLN A 348 -29.80 -16.25 -6.76
CA GLN A 348 -30.75 -17.37 -6.70
C GLN A 348 -30.05 -18.72 -6.57
N ALA A 349 -28.97 -18.95 -7.34
CA ALA A 349 -28.17 -20.17 -7.22
C ALA A 349 -27.54 -20.31 -5.83
N ILE A 350 -26.97 -19.22 -5.28
CA ILE A 350 -26.42 -19.17 -3.92
C ILE A 350 -27.51 -19.48 -2.90
N ARG A 351 -28.72 -18.92 -3.04
CA ARG A 351 -29.86 -19.23 -2.17
C ARG A 351 -30.21 -20.71 -2.19
N HIS A 352 -30.25 -21.35 -3.36
CA HIS A 352 -30.51 -22.79 -3.47
C HIS A 352 -29.40 -23.63 -2.83
N MET A 353 -28.14 -23.25 -3.04
CA MET A 353 -27.00 -23.92 -2.39
C MET A 353 -27.04 -23.76 -0.88
N ALA A 354 -27.31 -22.55 -0.38
CA ALA A 354 -27.45 -22.25 1.04
C ALA A 354 -28.61 -23.05 1.65
N ALA A 355 -29.77 -23.14 0.99
CA ALA A 355 -30.89 -23.97 1.47
C ALA A 355 -30.49 -25.45 1.63
N ASN A 356 -29.70 -25.98 0.70
CA ASN A 356 -29.22 -27.36 0.75
C ASN A 356 -28.13 -27.58 1.81
N GLN A 357 -27.19 -26.64 1.95
CA GLN A 357 -26.09 -26.74 2.92
C GLN A 357 -26.53 -26.46 4.36
N LEU A 358 -27.40 -25.47 4.55
CA LEU A 358 -27.99 -25.13 5.86
C LEU A 358 -29.06 -26.15 6.29
N GLY A 359 -29.45 -27.10 5.44
CA GLY A 359 -30.40 -28.16 5.77
C GLY A 359 -29.95 -29.09 6.91
N LYS A 360 -28.67 -29.05 7.29
CA LYS A 360 -28.10 -29.78 8.43
C LYS A 360 -28.10 -28.98 9.74
N LEU A 361 -28.45 -27.70 9.70
CA LEU A 361 -28.51 -26.84 10.88
C LEU A 361 -29.91 -26.88 11.53
N PRO A 362 -30.00 -26.57 12.83
CA PRO A 362 -31.27 -26.31 13.50
C PRO A 362 -32.14 -25.30 12.74
N GLU A 363 -33.47 -25.49 12.79
CA GLU A 363 -34.44 -24.73 11.99
C GLU A 363 -34.32 -23.20 12.16
N ASP A 364 -34.05 -22.76 13.38
CA ASP A 364 -33.87 -21.35 13.73
C ASP A 364 -32.60 -20.76 13.10
N GLN A 365 -31.50 -21.50 13.08
CA GLN A 365 -30.24 -21.09 12.44
C GLN A 365 -30.35 -21.12 10.91
N ARG A 366 -31.04 -22.13 10.36
CA ARG A 366 -31.33 -22.24 8.93
C ARG A 366 -32.17 -21.05 8.44
N GLN A 367 -33.23 -20.70 9.17
CA GLN A 367 -34.06 -19.54 8.84
C GLN A 367 -33.30 -18.23 8.94
N LYS A 368 -32.41 -18.06 9.94
CA LYS A 368 -31.54 -16.88 10.03
C LYS A 368 -30.56 -16.78 8.85
N GLY A 369 -29.92 -17.88 8.48
CA GLY A 369 -29.00 -17.93 7.34
C GLY A 369 -29.69 -17.63 6.01
N LEU A 370 -30.88 -18.19 5.77
CA LEU A 370 -31.66 -17.89 4.56
C LEU A 370 -32.17 -16.44 4.52
N LYS A 371 -32.59 -15.89 5.66
CA LYS A 371 -32.95 -14.46 5.76
C LYS A 371 -31.80 -13.53 5.40
N LEU A 372 -30.55 -13.89 5.73
CA LEU A 372 -29.36 -13.14 5.38
C LEU A 372 -29.11 -13.15 3.86
N VAL A 373 -29.28 -14.31 3.21
CA VAL A 373 -29.15 -14.40 1.74
C VAL A 373 -30.26 -13.61 1.06
N ASP A 374 -31.47 -13.69 1.58
CA ASP A 374 -32.65 -12.99 1.04
C ASP A 374 -32.59 -11.46 1.25
N SER A 375 -31.75 -10.98 2.16
CA SER A 375 -31.56 -9.54 2.36
C SER A 375 -30.59 -8.89 1.37
N ILE A 376 -29.87 -9.70 0.58
CA ILE A 376 -29.01 -9.23 -0.51
C ILE A 376 -29.88 -8.84 -1.70
N LYS A 377 -29.69 -7.62 -2.21
CA LYS A 377 -30.40 -7.08 -3.36
C LYS A 377 -29.42 -6.58 -4.39
N ILE A 378 -29.64 -6.94 -5.66
CA ILE A 378 -28.86 -6.46 -6.79
C ILE A 378 -29.78 -5.64 -7.67
N VAL A 379 -29.47 -4.34 -7.82
CA VAL A 379 -30.32 -3.37 -8.52
C VAL A 379 -29.49 -2.46 -9.42
N ALA A 380 -30.10 -2.00 -10.52
CA ALA A 380 -29.60 -0.84 -11.26
C ALA A 380 -30.33 0.42 -10.78
N ASP A 381 -29.58 1.51 -10.62
CA ASP A 381 -30.10 2.83 -10.27
C ASP A 381 -29.38 3.89 -11.13
N GLY A 382 -30.03 4.32 -12.22
CA GLY A 382 -29.38 5.09 -13.27
C GLY A 382 -28.22 4.31 -13.88
N ASP A 383 -27.01 4.87 -13.83
CA ASP A 383 -25.78 4.24 -14.32
C ASP A 383 -25.05 3.41 -13.23
N TRP A 384 -25.69 3.20 -12.06
CA TRP A 384 -25.07 2.46 -10.95
C TRP A 384 -25.59 1.04 -10.87
N LEU A 385 -24.68 0.07 -10.88
CA LEU A 385 -24.93 -1.28 -10.37
C LEU A 385 -24.74 -1.24 -8.85
N LYS A 386 -25.77 -1.60 -8.09
CA LYS A 386 -25.75 -1.61 -6.62
C LYS A 386 -26.04 -3.00 -6.08
N ILE A 387 -25.18 -3.47 -5.18
CA ILE A 387 -25.37 -4.65 -4.36
C ILE A 387 -25.60 -4.16 -2.94
N LYS A 388 -26.81 -4.33 -2.42
CA LYS A 388 -27.21 -3.89 -1.07
C LYS A 388 -27.50 -5.08 -0.18
N ILE A 389 -27.25 -4.95 1.11
CA ILE A 389 -27.65 -5.89 2.14
C ILE A 389 -28.41 -5.09 3.18
N ASP A 390 -29.73 -5.31 3.25
CA ASP A 390 -30.61 -4.59 4.16
C ASP A 390 -30.84 -5.38 5.46
N GLY A 391 -31.23 -4.69 6.54
CA GLY A 391 -31.72 -5.36 7.75
C GLY A 391 -30.67 -6.16 8.50
N LEU A 392 -29.39 -5.83 8.31
CA LEU A 392 -28.31 -6.35 9.13
C LEU A 392 -28.34 -5.62 10.48
N ASP A 393 -28.26 -6.36 11.58
CA ASP A 393 -27.96 -5.74 12.87
C ASP A 393 -26.52 -5.22 12.87
N GLU A 394 -26.25 -4.17 13.66
CA GLU A 394 -24.96 -3.47 13.67
C GLU A 394 -23.78 -4.42 13.98
N LYS A 395 -24.01 -5.46 14.78
CA LYS A 395 -22.98 -6.46 15.13
C LYS A 395 -22.67 -7.37 13.93
N ALA A 396 -23.68 -7.81 13.19
CA ALA A 396 -23.57 -8.63 11.98
C ALA A 396 -22.96 -7.85 10.82
N VAL A 397 -23.28 -6.55 10.69
CA VAL A 397 -22.61 -5.67 9.73
C VAL A 397 -21.11 -5.66 10.03
N ILE A 398 -20.71 -5.38 11.26
CA ILE A 398 -19.31 -5.22 11.64
C ILE A 398 -18.54 -6.55 11.53
N SER A 399 -19.15 -7.69 11.90
CA SER A 399 -18.51 -9.00 11.68
C SER A 399 -18.31 -9.27 10.18
N GLY A 400 -19.26 -8.87 9.34
CA GLY A 400 -19.14 -8.89 7.88
C GLY A 400 -18.05 -7.96 7.35
N ILE A 401 -17.91 -6.76 7.90
CA ILE A 401 -16.82 -5.82 7.58
C ILE A 401 -15.48 -6.45 7.91
N THR A 402 -15.30 -7.12 9.05
CA THR A 402 -14.03 -7.81 9.36
C THR A 402 -13.73 -8.95 8.40
N GLY A 403 -14.73 -9.64 7.88
CA GLY A 403 -14.54 -10.65 6.83
C GLY A 403 -14.07 -10.03 5.51
N ILE A 404 -14.72 -8.95 5.06
CA ILE A 404 -14.40 -8.25 3.80
C ILE A 404 -13.07 -7.50 3.91
N THR A 405 -12.83 -6.81 5.02
CA THR A 405 -11.57 -6.10 5.32
C THR A 405 -10.43 -7.09 5.53
N GLY A 406 -10.70 -8.25 6.15
CA GLY A 406 -9.75 -9.36 6.28
C GLY A 406 -9.38 -9.96 4.92
N ALA A 407 -10.35 -10.14 4.02
CA ALA A 407 -10.10 -10.58 2.65
C ALA A 407 -9.32 -9.53 1.83
N ALA A 408 -9.69 -8.25 1.92
CA ALA A 408 -8.96 -7.16 1.28
C ALA A 408 -7.54 -7.00 1.85
N ALA A 409 -7.35 -7.17 3.16
CA ALA A 409 -6.05 -7.18 3.81
C ALA A 409 -5.24 -8.45 3.49
N ALA A 410 -5.88 -9.59 3.20
CA ALA A 410 -5.20 -10.79 2.71
C ALA A 410 -4.73 -10.63 1.26
N ILE A 411 -5.51 -9.92 0.42
CA ILE A 411 -5.14 -9.58 -0.95
C ILE A 411 -4.03 -8.51 -0.97
N ALA A 412 -4.12 -7.48 -0.12
CA ALA A 412 -3.12 -6.41 -0.02
C ALA A 412 -1.90 -6.77 0.85
N GLY A 413 -2.04 -7.77 1.72
CA GLY A 413 -1.06 -8.20 2.71
C GLY A 413 0.31 -8.55 2.13
N PRO A 414 0.40 -9.31 1.02
CA PRO A 414 1.66 -9.58 0.33
C PRO A 414 2.38 -8.30 -0.13
N HIS A 415 1.64 -7.29 -0.59
CA HIS A 415 2.19 -6.02 -1.06
C HIS A 415 2.64 -5.13 0.11
N LEU A 416 1.88 -5.10 1.21
CA LEU A 416 2.25 -4.42 2.45
C LEU A 416 3.45 -5.07 3.14
N LYS A 417 3.61 -6.39 3.03
CA LYS A 417 4.78 -7.14 3.53
C LYS A 417 6.04 -6.72 2.78
N ARG A 418 5.99 -6.70 1.44
CA ARG A 418 7.10 -6.18 0.59
C ARG A 418 7.42 -4.71 0.88
N ALA A 419 6.41 -3.87 1.09
CA ALA A 419 6.62 -2.47 1.47
C ALA A 419 7.26 -2.33 2.88
N ARG A 420 6.83 -3.15 3.85
CA ARG A 420 7.43 -3.21 5.19
C ARG A 420 8.88 -3.67 5.15
N GLU A 421 9.20 -4.68 4.36
CA GLU A 421 10.57 -5.16 4.15
C GLU A 421 11.43 -4.08 3.49
N ALA A 422 10.93 -3.39 2.46
CA ALA A 422 11.64 -2.28 1.83
C ALA A 422 11.88 -1.10 2.78
N ILE A 423 10.92 -0.78 3.66
CA ILE A 423 11.06 0.26 4.68
C ILE A 423 12.06 -0.17 5.77
N ARG A 424 11.99 -1.42 6.26
CA ARG A 424 12.96 -1.96 7.23
C ARG A 424 14.38 -1.95 6.67
N ASN A 425 14.56 -2.43 5.45
CA ASN A 425 15.85 -2.48 4.76
C ASN A 425 16.45 -1.08 4.54
N ARG A 426 15.62 -0.03 4.47
CA ARG A 426 16.08 1.36 4.36
C ARG A 426 16.39 2.00 5.70
N LEU A 427 15.57 1.72 6.71
CA LEU A 427 15.82 2.18 8.08
C LEU A 427 17.10 1.53 8.66
N SER A 428 17.36 0.26 8.35
CA SER A 428 18.62 -0.41 8.68
C SER A 428 19.80 0.20 7.90
N LYS A 429 19.67 0.46 6.60
CA LYS A 429 20.70 1.10 5.77
C LYS A 429 21.02 2.55 6.17
N ARG A 430 20.06 3.30 6.74
CA ARG A 430 20.31 4.67 7.27
C ARG A 430 21.11 4.64 8.58
N SER A 431 20.96 3.59 9.39
CA SER A 431 21.81 3.34 10.56
C SER A 431 23.25 3.01 10.15
N LEU A 432 23.44 2.31 9.02
CA LEU A 432 24.78 2.04 8.47
C LEU A 432 25.40 3.31 7.88
N LYS A 433 24.66 4.11 7.11
CA LYS A 433 25.15 5.39 6.56
C LYS A 433 25.50 6.46 7.60
N ASN A 434 24.81 6.45 8.75
CA ASN A 434 25.17 7.33 9.86
C ASN A 434 26.35 6.80 10.69
N ALA A 435 26.69 5.51 10.57
CA ALA A 435 27.93 4.95 11.10
C ALA A 435 29.12 5.17 10.14
N GLU A 436 28.90 5.18 8.83
CA GLU A 436 29.89 5.53 7.79
C GLU A 436 30.32 7.00 7.80
N ALA A 437 29.56 7.88 8.47
CA ALA A 437 29.94 9.28 8.67
C ALA A 437 30.95 9.49 9.83
N VAL A 438 31.35 8.41 10.51
CA VAL A 438 32.48 8.38 11.45
C VAL A 438 33.52 7.43 10.84
N GLY A 439 34.55 8.01 10.25
CA GLY A 439 35.40 7.33 9.26
C GLY A 439 36.25 6.16 9.77
N SER A 440 36.70 5.34 8.82
CA SER A 440 38.02 4.70 8.84
C SER A 440 38.41 4.15 7.46
N ASP A 441 39.68 4.29 7.13
CA ASP A 441 40.40 4.08 5.86
C ASP A 441 40.56 2.63 5.37
N ASP A 442 39.66 1.69 5.70
CA ASP A 442 40.00 0.27 5.49
C ASP A 442 39.44 -0.32 4.20
N LYS A 443 40.27 -0.34 3.15
CA LYS A 443 40.01 -0.96 1.84
C LYS A 443 39.52 -2.42 1.94
N ASN A 444 39.95 -3.13 2.98
CA ASN A 444 39.56 -4.51 3.27
C ASN A 444 38.10 -4.63 3.78
N SER A 445 37.56 -3.60 4.43
CA SER A 445 36.18 -3.57 4.91
C SER A 445 35.20 -3.40 3.74
N ALA A 446 35.52 -2.51 2.80
CA ALA A 446 34.72 -2.33 1.58
C ALA A 446 34.71 -3.58 0.68
N GLU A 447 35.82 -4.34 0.64
CA GLU A 447 35.87 -5.62 -0.07
C GLU A 447 35.13 -6.74 0.67
N CYS A 448 35.16 -6.75 2.01
CA CYS A 448 34.34 -7.65 2.83
C CYS A 448 32.84 -7.47 2.54
N ASP A 449 32.36 -6.23 2.39
CA ASP A 449 30.95 -5.95 2.10
C ASP A 449 30.54 -6.37 0.68
N LYS A 450 31.44 -6.25 -0.30
CA LYS A 450 31.21 -6.78 -1.66
C LYS A 450 31.06 -8.30 -1.66
N VAL A 451 31.82 -9.01 -0.82
CA VAL A 451 31.71 -10.48 -0.70
C VAL A 451 30.46 -10.90 0.06
N ARG A 452 29.93 -10.08 0.98
CA ARG A 452 28.67 -10.35 1.68
C ARG A 452 27.44 -10.26 0.79
N GLN A 453 27.42 -9.37 -0.21
CA GLN A 453 26.26 -9.19 -1.09
C GLN A 453 25.76 -10.48 -1.78
N PRO A 454 26.60 -11.30 -2.42
CA PRO A 454 26.14 -12.56 -3.02
C PRO A 454 25.65 -13.57 -1.98
N LEU A 455 26.20 -13.57 -0.76
CA LEU A 455 25.71 -14.44 0.31
C LEU A 455 24.30 -14.04 0.79
N TYR A 456 24.01 -12.74 0.88
CA TYR A 456 22.67 -12.25 1.16
C TYR A 456 21.69 -12.58 0.04
N HIS A 457 22.13 -12.48 -1.22
CA HIS A 457 21.29 -12.85 -2.37
C HIS A 457 20.94 -14.35 -2.36
N ALA A 458 21.89 -15.22 -2.01
CA ALA A 458 21.63 -16.66 -1.87
C ALA A 458 20.64 -16.97 -0.74
N LEU A 459 20.75 -16.27 0.39
CA LEU A 459 19.82 -16.37 1.51
C LEU A 459 18.42 -15.87 1.15
N GLU A 460 18.32 -14.75 0.43
CA GLU A 460 17.04 -14.22 -0.08
C GLU A 460 16.37 -15.22 -1.03
N SER A 461 17.11 -15.87 -1.94
CA SER A 461 16.57 -16.92 -2.82
C SER A 461 15.99 -18.08 -2.02
N LEU A 462 16.74 -18.60 -1.04
CA LEU A 462 16.29 -19.71 -0.18
C LEU A 462 15.01 -19.34 0.60
N LEU A 463 14.94 -18.11 1.15
CA LEU A 463 13.77 -17.63 1.90
C LEU A 463 12.52 -17.45 1.04
N VAL A 464 12.67 -17.34 -0.28
CA VAL A 464 11.56 -17.26 -1.24
C VAL A 464 11.15 -18.65 -1.72
N GLU A 465 12.10 -19.59 -1.81
CA GLU A 465 11.89 -20.93 -2.35
C GLU A 465 11.40 -21.95 -1.31
N GLU A 466 11.75 -21.79 -0.03
CA GLU A 466 11.39 -22.74 1.04
C GLU A 466 10.52 -22.12 2.14
N ASP A 467 9.26 -22.56 2.21
CA ASP A 467 8.31 -22.14 3.25
C ASP A 467 8.58 -22.80 4.63
N ASN A 468 9.36 -23.89 4.68
CA ASN A 468 9.62 -24.69 5.89
C ASN A 468 11.12 -24.80 6.20
N LEU A 469 11.72 -23.68 6.59
CA LEU A 469 13.12 -23.66 7.01
C LEU A 469 13.33 -24.24 8.43
N PRO A 470 14.48 -24.87 8.70
CA PRO A 470 14.85 -25.30 10.04
C PRO A 470 14.88 -24.11 11.02
N GLU A 471 14.61 -24.36 12.31
CA GLU A 471 14.67 -23.31 13.35
C GLU A 471 16.04 -22.61 13.42
N SER A 472 17.12 -23.30 13.02
CA SER A 472 18.44 -22.73 12.80
C SER A 472 19.16 -23.45 11.65
N PHE A 473 19.79 -22.70 10.75
CA PHE A 473 20.68 -23.24 9.72
C PHE A 473 21.84 -22.28 9.45
N GLY A 474 22.97 -22.81 8.98
CA GLY A 474 24.19 -22.04 8.67
C GLY A 474 24.39 -21.81 7.18
N LEU A 475 25.50 -21.16 6.81
CA LEU A 475 25.87 -20.94 5.39
C LEU A 475 26.12 -22.26 4.64
N ASP A 476 26.51 -23.33 5.34
CA ASP A 476 26.65 -24.66 4.75
C ASP A 476 25.33 -25.20 4.19
N TYR A 477 24.19 -24.84 4.82
CA TYR A 477 22.87 -25.23 4.33
C TYR A 477 22.53 -24.57 2.98
N LEU A 478 22.95 -23.32 2.77
CA LEU A 478 22.81 -22.65 1.47
C LEU A 478 23.63 -23.34 0.38
N LYS A 479 24.80 -23.89 0.74
CA LYS A 479 25.64 -24.68 -0.16
C LYS A 479 25.00 -26.04 -0.49
N GLU A 480 24.48 -26.74 0.53
CA GLU A 480 23.77 -28.01 0.35
C GLU A 480 22.53 -27.88 -0.55
N LYS A 481 21.85 -26.73 -0.49
CA LYS A 481 20.68 -26.41 -1.32
C LYS A 481 21.04 -25.90 -2.72
N GLY A 482 22.32 -25.82 -3.06
CA GLY A 482 22.79 -25.37 -4.38
C GLY A 482 22.68 -23.86 -4.62
N ASN A 483 22.32 -23.07 -3.60
CA ASN A 483 22.26 -21.62 -3.66
C ASN A 483 23.65 -20.96 -3.58
N LEU A 484 24.66 -21.72 -3.15
CA LEU A 484 26.07 -21.33 -3.16
C LEU A 484 26.93 -22.48 -3.69
N GLN A 485 27.92 -22.17 -4.53
CA GLN A 485 28.93 -23.16 -4.95
C GLN A 485 29.96 -23.40 -3.84
N GLU A 486 30.38 -22.33 -3.15
CA GLU A 486 31.30 -22.36 -2.03
C GLU A 486 31.03 -21.18 -1.10
N ILE A 487 31.38 -21.30 0.18
CA ILE A 487 31.33 -20.19 1.13
C ILE A 487 32.62 -19.38 0.94
N PRO A 488 32.55 -18.14 0.42
CA PRO A 488 33.73 -17.33 0.19
C PRO A 488 34.40 -16.96 1.51
N ALA A 489 35.73 -16.88 1.51
CA ALA A 489 36.48 -16.32 2.63
C ALA A 489 36.46 -14.79 2.59
N CYS A 490 36.56 -14.15 3.75
CA CYS A 490 36.75 -12.70 3.81
C CYS A 490 38.16 -12.35 3.28
N PRO A 491 38.32 -11.27 2.48
CA PRO A 491 39.63 -10.81 2.01
C PRO A 491 40.65 -10.53 3.13
N ALA A 492 40.18 -10.20 4.35
CA ALA A 492 41.01 -10.02 5.53
C ALA A 492 41.28 -11.32 6.33
N GLY A 493 40.98 -12.50 5.78
CA GLY A 493 41.21 -13.81 6.41
C GLY A 493 40.13 -14.25 7.42
N GLY A 494 39.02 -13.50 7.52
CA GLY A 494 37.87 -13.84 8.37
C GLY A 494 36.92 -14.88 7.76
N LYS A 495 36.08 -15.48 8.62
CA LYS A 495 35.00 -16.38 8.22
C LYS A 495 33.65 -15.66 8.31
N TYR A 496 32.74 -16.02 7.42
CA TYR A 496 31.35 -15.57 7.49
C TYR A 496 30.48 -16.60 8.21
N GLU A 497 29.55 -16.11 9.03
CA GLU A 497 28.59 -16.93 9.76
C GLU A 497 27.20 -16.33 9.61
N LEU A 498 26.21 -17.20 9.37
CA LEU A 498 24.81 -16.82 9.40
C LEU A 498 24.31 -16.90 10.84
N LYS A 499 23.84 -15.78 11.40
CA LYS A 499 23.20 -15.72 12.72
C LYS A 499 21.75 -15.29 12.58
N ARG A 500 20.88 -15.90 13.36
CA ARG A 500 19.47 -15.51 13.46
C ARG A 500 19.32 -14.51 14.61
N ASP A 501 18.84 -13.31 14.31
CA ASP A 501 18.47 -12.29 15.30
C ASP A 501 16.94 -12.11 15.29
N GLY A 502 16.26 -12.89 16.12
CA GLY A 502 14.80 -12.95 16.15
C GLY A 502 14.19 -13.54 14.86
N ILE A 503 13.51 -12.69 14.07
CA ILE A 503 12.90 -13.08 12.78
C ILE A 503 13.81 -12.82 11.58
N ASP A 504 14.91 -12.10 11.78
CA ASP A 504 15.83 -11.73 10.71
C ASP A 504 17.10 -12.60 10.75
N TYR A 505 17.75 -12.75 9.60
CA TYR A 505 19.03 -13.45 9.46
C TYR A 505 20.12 -12.44 9.08
N GLU A 506 21.27 -12.53 9.73
CA GLU A 506 22.41 -11.64 9.55
C GLU A 506 23.68 -12.44 9.26
N ILE A 507 24.47 -12.00 8.27
CA ILE A 507 25.76 -12.60 7.92
C ILE A 507 26.87 -11.80 8.58
N LYS A 508 27.48 -12.38 9.61
CA LYS A 508 28.59 -11.78 10.36
C LYS A 508 29.94 -12.23 9.86
N CYS A 509 30.93 -11.34 9.88
CA CYS A 509 32.32 -11.64 9.60
C CYS A 509 33.12 -11.64 10.91
N SER A 510 33.91 -12.69 11.14
CA SER A 510 34.72 -12.84 12.35
C SER A 510 35.82 -11.78 12.54
N VAL A 511 36.13 -11.01 11.50
CA VAL A 511 37.16 -9.95 11.52
C VAL A 511 36.54 -8.55 11.61
N HIS A 512 35.45 -8.31 10.87
CA HIS A 512 34.88 -6.97 10.72
C HIS A 512 33.70 -6.68 11.68
N ASP A 513 33.11 -7.71 12.29
CA ASP A 513 31.95 -7.55 13.20
C ASP A 513 32.26 -7.99 14.64
N GLN A 514 33.54 -7.92 15.05
CA GLN A 514 33.89 -8.10 16.46
C GLN A 514 33.32 -6.95 17.29
N LYS A 515 32.19 -7.21 17.95
CA LYS A 515 31.66 -6.45 19.08
C LYS A 515 31.30 -7.41 20.20
#